data_AF-A0AAU6WTF3-F1
#
_entry.id   AF-A0AAU6WTF3-F1
#
_cell.length_a   1.000
_cell.length_b   1.000
_cell.length_c   1.000
_cell.angle_alpha   90.00
_cell.angle_beta   90.00
_cell.angle_gamma   90.00
#
_symmetry.space_group_name_H-M   'P 1'
#
loop_
_entity.id
_entity.type
_entity.pdbx_description
1 polymer ?
#
loop_
_entity_poly.entity_id
_entity_poly.type
_entity_poly.pdbx_seq_one_letter_code
_entity_poly.pdbx_strand_id
1 'polypeptide(L)' 'MVKAKPKIYKNIKSRLVQKDKISIAFNPKDKEMGTIYIEKRDDEFFISGSPVYFINPGNDVFPLKKMK' A
#
# COMPACT_ATOMS: atom_id res chain seq x y z
N MET A 1 -1.33 27.69 2.57
CA MET A 1 -1.70 26.28 2.31
C MET A 1 -1.96 25.60 3.65
N VAL A 2 -3.15 25.05 3.87
CA VAL A 2 -3.45 24.27 5.08
C VAL A 2 -2.82 22.89 4.91
N LYS A 3 -1.84 22.54 5.77
CA LYS A 3 -1.32 21.16 5.81
C LYS A 3 -2.46 20.24 6.25
N ALA A 4 -2.93 19.39 5.35
CA ALA A 4 -3.87 18.33 5.70
C ALA A 4 -3.19 17.38 6.70
N LYS A 5 -3.90 17.02 7.77
CA LYS A 5 -3.41 16.02 8.73
C LYS A 5 -3.45 14.62 8.08
N PRO A 6 -2.43 13.77 8.31
CA PRO A 6 -2.45 12.40 7.82
C PRO A 6 -3.61 11.63 8.46
N LYS A 7 -4.31 10.83 7.65
CA LYS A 7 -5.36 9.94 8.14
C LYS A 7 -4.72 8.62 8.58
N ILE A 8 -4.93 8.24 9.84
CA ILE A 8 -4.36 7.03 10.42
C ILE A 8 -5.42 5.92 10.41
N TYR A 9 -5.04 4.76 9.89
CA TYR A 9 -5.86 3.57 9.86
C TYR A 9 -5.23 2.51 10.79
N LYS A 10 -6.05 1.86 11.64
CA LYS A 10 -5.59 0.85 12.62
C LYS A 10 -6.35 -0.45 12.41
N ASN A 11 -5.78 -1.56 12.88
CA ASN A 11 -6.39 -2.90 12.84
C ASN A 11 -6.76 -3.38 11.43
N ILE A 12 -6.04 -2.90 10.41
CA ILE A 12 -6.25 -3.29 9.02
C ILE A 12 -5.70 -4.70 8.84
N LYS A 13 -6.46 -5.55 8.15
CA LYS A 13 -6.05 -6.93 7.86
C LYS A 13 -5.59 -7.04 6.43
N SER A 14 -4.53 -7.80 6.22
CA SER A 14 -4.11 -8.22 4.89
C SER A 14 -4.86 -9.49 4.46
N ARG A 15 -4.98 -9.70 3.15
CA ARG A 15 -5.44 -10.94 2.54
C ARG A 15 -4.39 -11.43 1.55
N LEU A 16 -4.12 -12.73 1.53
CA LEU A 16 -3.31 -13.34 0.49
C LEU A 16 -4.09 -13.32 -0.84
N VAL A 17 -3.49 -12.76 -1.89
CA VAL A 17 -4.08 -12.71 -3.23
C VAL A 17 -3.59 -13.89 -4.05
N GLN A 18 -2.27 -14.10 -4.03
CA GLN A 18 -1.57 -15.20 -4.69
C GLN A 18 -0.21 -15.39 -4.01
N LYS A 19 0.58 -16.36 -4.49
CA LYS A 19 1.96 -16.52 -4.04
C LYS A 19 2.71 -15.18 -4.12
N ASP A 20 3.39 -14.82 -3.04
CA ASP A 20 4.20 -13.61 -2.92
C ASP A 20 3.44 -12.28 -3.07
N LYS A 21 2.10 -12.28 -3.00
CA LYS A 21 1.28 -11.07 -3.13
C LYS A 21 0.13 -11.02 -2.13
N ILE A 22 0.04 -9.91 -1.40
CA ILE A 22 -1.05 -9.60 -0.47
C ILE A 22 -1.80 -8.35 -0.89
N SER A 23 -3.03 -8.20 -0.40
CA SER A 23 -3.81 -6.96 -0.45
C SER A 23 -4.15 -6.47 0.95
N ILE A 24 -4.24 -5.15 1.11
CA ILE A 24 -4.62 -4.46 2.35
C ILE A 24 -5.72 -3.47 2.00
N ALA A 25 -6.96 -3.80 2.33
CA ALA A 25 -8.12 -2.93 2.12
C ALA A 25 -8.24 -1.93 3.28
N PHE A 26 -7.55 -0.80 3.19
CA PHE A 26 -7.53 0.23 4.24
C PHE A 26 -8.78 1.12 4.23
N ASN A 27 -9.45 1.28 3.08
CA ASN A 27 -10.74 1.95 3.00
C ASN A 27 -11.67 1.28 1.97
N PRO A 28 -12.42 0.21 2.34
CA PRO A 28 -13.25 -0.54 1.40
C PRO A 28 -14.30 0.30 0.63
N LYS A 29 -14.71 1.46 1.19
CA LYS A 29 -15.64 2.38 0.53
C LYS A 29 -15.07 2.98 -0.76
N ASP A 30 -13.75 3.08 -0.85
CA ASP A 30 -13.04 3.68 -1.99
C ASP A 30 -12.71 2.63 -3.07
N LYS A 31 -13.26 1.41 -2.97
CA LYS A 31 -13.06 0.31 -3.93
C LYS A 31 -11.56 0.04 -4.18
N GLU A 32 -11.13 0.08 -5.44
CA GLU A 32 -9.73 -0.15 -5.85
C GLU A 32 -8.78 0.88 -5.24
N MET A 33 -9.21 2.14 -5.08
CA MET A 33 -8.41 3.22 -4.47
C MET A 33 -8.21 3.02 -2.96
N GLY A 34 -9.08 2.22 -2.34
CA GLY A 34 -9.02 1.87 -0.92
C GLY A 34 -8.21 0.64 -0.61
N THR A 35 -7.49 0.09 -1.58
CA THR A 35 -6.74 -1.16 -1.46
C THR A 35 -5.29 -0.96 -1.90
N ILE A 36 -4.35 -1.39 -1.05
CA ILE A 36 -2.92 -1.43 -1.38
C ILE A 36 -2.57 -2.89 -1.68
N TYR A 37 -1.84 -3.15 -2.75
CA TYR A 37 -1.24 -4.48 -2.98
C TYR A 37 0.26 -4.41 -2.74
N ILE A 38 0.77 -5.42 -2.04
CA ILE A 38 2.20 -5.57 -1.78
C ILE A 38 2.64 -6.89 -2.42
N GLU A 39 3.68 -6.83 -3.22
CA GLU A 39 4.23 -7.95 -3.97
C GLU A 39 5.72 -8.11 -3.64
N LYS A 40 6.13 -9.32 -3.28
CA LYS A 40 7.53 -9.68 -3.08
C LYS A 40 8.11 -10.16 -4.41
N ARG A 41 9.26 -9.60 -4.80
CA ARG A 41 10.07 -10.09 -5.92
C ARG A 41 11.50 -10.19 -5.42
N ASP A 42 12.09 -11.38 -5.52
CA ASP A 42 13.38 -11.71 -4.91
C ASP A 42 13.36 -11.34 -3.41
N ASP A 43 14.25 -10.45 -2.96
CA ASP A 43 14.35 -9.99 -1.57
C ASP A 43 13.72 -8.60 -1.34
N GLU A 44 12.99 -8.08 -2.32
CA GLU A 44 12.37 -6.75 -2.27
C GLU A 44 10.83 -6.81 -2.24
N PHE A 45 10.23 -5.75 -1.72
CA PHE A 45 8.78 -5.57 -1.65
C PHE A 45 8.36 -4.33 -2.42
N PHE A 46 7.31 -4.45 -3.22
CA PHE A 46 6.80 -3.40 -4.09
C PHE A 46 5.32 -3.15 -3.81
N ILE A 47 4.91 -1.88 -3.89
CA ILE A 47 3.48 -1.58 -4.07
C ILE A 47 3.14 -1.92 -5.53
N SER A 48 2.18 -2.81 -5.75
CA SER A 48 1.74 -3.20 -7.09
C SER A 48 0.25 -2.91 -7.32
N GLY A 49 -0.20 -2.97 -8.58
CA GLY A 49 -1.61 -2.76 -8.96
C GLY A 49 -1.89 -1.46 -9.73
N SER A 50 -3.15 -1.25 -10.09
CA SER A 50 -3.62 0.02 -10.63
C SER A 50 -4.62 0.62 -9.64
N PRO A 51 -4.53 1.92 -9.31
CA PRO A 51 -3.53 2.87 -9.76
C PRO A 51 -2.47 3.10 -8.67
N VAL A 52 -1.32 2.41 -8.79
CA VAL A 52 -0.13 2.63 -7.94
C VAL A 52 0.32 4.10 -7.94
N TYR A 53 -0.01 4.87 -8.99
CA TYR A 53 0.31 6.29 -9.13
C TYR A 53 -0.20 7.19 -7.99
N PHE A 54 -1.24 6.78 -7.24
CA PHE A 54 -1.76 7.60 -6.13
C PHE A 54 -1.21 7.21 -4.76
N ILE A 55 -0.45 6.11 -4.67
CA ILE A 55 0.10 5.64 -3.40
C ILE A 55 1.55 6.11 -3.31
N ASN A 56 1.76 7.30 -2.75
CA ASN A 56 3.08 7.73 -2.34
C ASN A 56 3.40 7.08 -0.97
N PRO A 57 4.39 6.18 -0.86
CA PRO A 57 4.77 5.53 0.41
C PRO A 57 5.45 6.47 1.42
N GLY A 58 5.40 7.79 1.20
CA GLY A 58 6.09 8.80 2.00
C GLY A 58 7.53 9.03 1.56
N ASN A 59 7.92 8.55 0.39
CA ASN A 59 9.21 8.77 -0.25
C ASN A 59 9.04 8.71 -1.78
N ASP A 60 9.97 9.32 -2.52
CA ASP A 60 9.94 9.35 -4.00
C ASP A 60 10.42 8.03 -4.63
N VAL A 61 10.35 6.91 -3.89
CA VAL A 61 10.85 5.61 -4.31
C VAL A 61 9.71 4.57 -4.30
N PHE A 62 9.57 3.84 -5.39
CA PHE A 62 8.59 2.77 -5.53
C PHE A 62 8.82 1.51 -4.67
N PRO A 63 10.07 1.07 -4.36
CA PRO A 63 10.28 -0.06 -3.46
C PRO A 63 9.97 0.32 -2.00
N LEU A 64 9.27 -0.57 -1.30
CA LEU A 64 9.02 -0.44 0.13
C LEU A 64 10.32 -0.72 0.88
N LYS A 65 10.88 0.30 1.54
CA LYS A 65 11.97 0.10 2.49
C LYS A 65 11.40 -0.39 3.81
N LYS A 66 11.89 -1.54 4.29
CA LYS A 66 11.62 -1.98 5.67
C LYS A 66 12.15 -0.91 6.62
N MET A 67 11.26 -0.29 7.40
CA MET A 67 11.69 0.57 8.51
C MET A 67 12.35 -0.32 9.57
N LYS A 68 13.54 0.08 10.03
CA LYS A 68 14.24 -0.56 11.16
C LYS A 68 13.48 -0.32 12.46
#